data_AF-A0A1H8W9A1-F1
#
_entry.id   AF-A0A1H8W9A1-F1
#
_cell.length_a   1.000
_cell.length_b   1.000
_cell.length_c   1.000
_cell.angle_alpha   90.00
_cell.angle_beta   90.00
_cell.angle_gamma   90.00
#
_symmetry.space_group_name_H-M   'P 1'
#
loop_
_entity.id
_entity.type
_entity.pdbx_description
1 polymer ?
#
loop_
_entity_poly.entity_id
_entity_poly.type
_entity_poly.pdbx_seq_one_letter_code
_entity_poly.pdbx_strand_id
1 'polypeptide(L)'
;QNAYIESFNGRYREECLNQHWFASIGEAREIIEDWRIYYNRERPHSSLKYQTPEEFAAARPFDKTQWAQPLELPDGSAPAPIARAAE
;
A
#
# COMPACT_ATOMS: atom_id res chain seq x y z
N GLN A 1 -2.30 -0.97 -15.34
CA GLN A 1 -1.38 -1.82 -14.56
C GLN A 1 -1.60 -1.59 -13.06
N ASN A 2 -2.69 -2.12 -12.48
CA ASN A 2 -2.96 -2.01 -11.02
C ASN A 2 -2.97 -3.39 -10.33
N ALA A 3 -2.66 -4.47 -11.04
CA ALA A 3 -2.79 -5.85 -10.56
C ALA A 3 -2.12 -6.11 -9.20
N TYR A 4 -0.99 -5.45 -8.91
CA TYR A 4 -0.31 -5.56 -7.61
C TYR A 4 -1.13 -4.92 -6.47
N ILE A 5 -1.67 -3.71 -6.69
CA ILE A 5 -2.51 -3.01 -5.73
C ILE A 5 -3.85 -3.74 -5.56
N GLU A 6 -4.42 -4.25 -6.66
CA GLU A 6 -5.65 -5.04 -6.63
C GLU A 6 -5.46 -6.32 -5.80
N SER A 7 -4.34 -7.03 -5.98
CA SER A 7 -4.01 -8.23 -5.21
C SER A 7 -3.75 -7.94 -3.73
N PHE A 8 -3.14 -6.79 -3.41
CA PHE A 8 -2.98 -6.33 -2.03
C PHE A 8 -4.34 -6.02 -1.40
N ASN A 9 -5.16 -5.19 -2.05
CA ASN A 9 -6.47 -4.78 -1.53
C ASN A 9 -7.42 -5.97 -1.36
N GLY A 10 -7.36 -6.96 -2.26
CA GLY A 10 -8.11 -8.20 -2.12
C GLY A 10 -7.73 -8.97 -0.84
N ARG A 11 -6.42 -9.16 -0.59
CA ARG A 11 -5.94 -9.80 0.63
C ARG A 11 -6.27 -9.02 1.89
N TYR A 12 -6.11 -7.71 1.87
CA TYR A 12 -6.46 -6.87 3.01
C TYR A 12 -7.94 -7.00 3.40
N ARG A 13 -8.82 -7.07 2.40
CA ARG A 13 -10.25 -7.31 2.65
C ARG A 13 -10.52 -8.70 3.25
N GLU A 14 -9.99 -9.74 2.63
CA GLU A 14 -10.30 -11.13 3.03
C GLU A 14 -9.62 -11.57 4.32
N GLU A 15 -8.38 -11.11 4.56
CA GLU A 15 -7.54 -11.58 5.65
C GLU A 15 -7.59 -10.65 6.88
N CYS A 16 -7.95 -9.36 6.70
CA CYS A 16 -8.08 -8.40 7.80
C CYS A 16 -9.54 -8.00 7.98
N LEU A 17 -10.11 -7.23 7.04
CA LEU A 17 -11.37 -6.53 7.30
C LEU A 17 -12.57 -7.47 7.47
N ASN A 18 -12.65 -8.55 6.69
CA ASN A 18 -13.77 -9.49 6.75
C ASN A 18 -13.69 -10.45 7.95
N GLN A 19 -12.54 -10.55 8.62
CA GLN A 19 -12.36 -11.44 9.78
C GLN A 19 -12.74 -10.78 11.11
N HIS A 20 -12.96 -9.47 11.11
CA HIS A 20 -13.18 -8.70 12.33
C HIS A 20 -14.48 -7.89 12.25
N TRP A 21 -15.28 -7.99 13.31
CA TRP A 21 -16.36 -7.05 13.57
C TRP A 21 -15.84 -5.95 14.48
N PHE A 22 -15.74 -4.72 13.97
CA PHE A 22 -15.17 -3.61 14.73
C PHE A 22 -16.21 -2.98 15.66
N ALA A 23 -15.95 -2.99 16.96
CA ALA A 23 -16.78 -2.33 17.96
C ALA A 23 -16.50 -0.81 18.05
N SER A 24 -15.31 -0.38 17.63
CA SER A 24 -14.91 1.03 17.61
C SER A 24 -13.83 1.33 16.58
N ILE A 25 -13.65 2.61 16.25
CA ILE A 25 -12.54 3.06 15.38
C ILE A 25 -11.17 2.79 16.03
N GLY A 26 -11.08 2.86 17.36
CA GLY A 26 -9.84 2.56 18.09
C GLY A 26 -9.40 1.12 17.85
N GLU A 27 -10.31 0.18 18.07
CA GLU A 27 -10.10 -1.24 17.83
C GLU A 27 -9.76 -1.53 16.36
N ALA A 28 -10.47 -0.89 15.42
CA ALA A 28 -10.16 -1.03 14.01
C ALA A 28 -8.72 -0.59 13.68
N ARG A 29 -8.26 0.54 14.24
CA ARG A 29 -6.89 1.03 14.02
C ARG A 29 -5.84 0.07 14.57
N GLU A 30 -6.07 -0.51 15.74
CA GLU A 30 -5.15 -1.48 16.35
C GLU A 30 -5.04 -2.75 15.50
N ILE A 31 -6.17 -3.33 15.11
CA ILE A 31 -6.21 -4.55 14.28
C ILE A 31 -5.58 -4.31 12.90
N ILE A 32 -5.90 -3.18 12.26
CA ILE A 32 -5.34 -2.84 10.95
C ILE A 32 -3.83 -2.63 11.05
N GLU A 33 -3.34 -1.99 12.12
CA GLU A 33 -1.92 -1.77 12.31
C GLU A 33 -1.17 -3.07 12.56
N ASP A 34 -1.72 -3.96 13.40
CA ASP A 34 -1.16 -5.28 13.64
C ASP A 34 -1.07 -6.09 12.34
N TRP A 35 -2.16 -6.13 11.56
CA TRP A 35 -2.17 -6.79 10.26
C TRP A 35 -1.15 -6.18 9.29
N ARG A 36 -1.00 -4.86 9.27
CA ARG A 36 -0.02 -4.15 8.44
C ARG A 36 1.41 -4.54 8.81
N ILE A 37 1.72 -4.65 10.11
CA ILE A 37 3.02 -5.06 10.61
C ILE A 37 3.29 -6.51 10.16
N TYR A 38 2.36 -7.42 10.43
CA TYR A 38 2.46 -8.83 10.04
C TYR A 38 2.69 -8.98 8.52
N TYR A 39 1.87 -8.32 7.70
CA TYR A 39 1.99 -8.39 6.24
C TYR A 39 3.36 -7.90 5.75
N ASN A 40 3.88 -6.80 6.31
CA ASN A 40 5.11 -6.19 5.83
C ASN A 40 6.39 -6.85 6.38
N ARG A 41 6.33 -7.46 7.57
CA ARG A 41 7.53 -7.94 8.29
C ARG A 41 7.64 -9.43 8.43
N GLU A 42 6.52 -10.15 8.38
CA GLU A 42 6.50 -11.57 8.72
C GLU A 42 6.07 -12.45 7.55
N ARG A 43 5.24 -11.92 6.64
CA ARG A 43 4.71 -12.72 5.54
C ARG A 43 5.70 -12.84 4.37
N PRO A 44 6.15 -14.05 4.01
CA PRO A 44 6.93 -14.27 2.80
C PRO A 44 6.02 -14.25 1.57
N HIS A 45 6.42 -13.54 0.51
CA HIS A 45 5.67 -13.47 -0.74
C HIS A 45 6.40 -14.20 -1.86
N SER A 46 5.75 -15.17 -2.50
CA SER A 46 6.32 -15.90 -3.65
C SER A 46 6.74 -14.97 -4.79
N SER A 47 6.00 -13.90 -5.05
CA SER A 47 6.34 -12.88 -6.04
C SER A 47 7.60 -12.07 -5.68
N LEU A 48 7.98 -12.07 -4.40
CA LEU A 48 9.19 -11.46 -3.86
C LEU A 48 10.26 -12.52 -3.54
N LYS A 49 10.24 -13.67 -4.22
CA LYS A 49 11.16 -14.80 -3.96
C LYS A 49 11.15 -15.27 -2.49
N TYR A 50 9.98 -15.24 -1.87
CA TYR A 50 9.75 -15.59 -0.46
C TYR A 50 10.39 -14.64 0.56
N GLN A 51 10.73 -13.42 0.15
CA GLN A 51 11.08 -12.34 1.06
C GLN A 51 9.82 -11.62 1.56
N THR A 52 9.94 -10.95 2.69
CA THR A 52 8.92 -10.02 3.17
C THR A 52 8.99 -8.69 2.41
N PRO A 53 7.91 -7.88 2.39
CA PRO A 53 7.93 -6.59 1.74
C PRO A 53 9.02 -5.66 2.30
N GLU A 54 9.26 -5.69 3.61
CA GLU A 54 10.30 -4.88 4.27
C GLU A 54 11.71 -5.31 3.82
N GLU A 55 11.99 -6.62 3.77
CA GLU A 55 13.27 -7.15 3.28
C GLU A 55 13.53 -6.78 1.81
N PHE A 56 12.49 -6.91 0.97
CA PHE A 56 12.58 -6.57 -0.44
C PHE A 56 12.85 -5.08 -0.66
N ALA A 57 12.18 -4.20 0.13
CA ALA A 57 12.40 -2.77 0.08
C ALA A 57 13.79 -2.37 0.60
N ALA A 58 14.29 -3.01 1.66
CA ALA A 58 15.64 -2.75 2.18
C ALA A 58 16.73 -3.08 1.14
N ALA A 59 16.53 -4.14 0.35
CA ALA A 59 17.44 -4.50 -0.73
C ALA A 59 17.36 -3.56 -1.96
N ARG A 60 16.30 -2.73 -2.04
CA ARG A 60 16.02 -1.81 -3.14
C ARG A 60 15.59 -0.45 -2.59
N PRO A 61 16.53 0.35 -2.08
CA PRO A 61 16.21 1.69 -1.59
C PRO A 61 15.48 2.45 -2.69
N PHE A 62 14.35 3.03 -2.33
CA PHE A 62 13.57 3.86 -3.24
C PHE A 62 14.42 5.03 -3.70
N ASP A 63 14.72 5.07 -5.00
CA ASP A 63 15.48 6.16 -5.58
C ASP A 63 14.60 7.42 -5.61
N LYS A 64 14.87 8.34 -4.69
CA LYS A 64 14.11 9.59 -4.57
C LYS A 64 14.23 10.47 -5.82
N THR A 65 15.23 10.25 -6.67
CA THR A 65 15.42 10.96 -7.93
C THR A 65 14.37 10.55 -8.98
N GLN A 66 13.75 9.38 -8.83
CA GLN A 66 12.76 8.84 -9.78
C GLN A 66 11.38 9.52 -9.69
N TRP A 67 10.97 10.02 -8.52
CA TRP A 67 9.71 10.77 -8.33
C TRP A 67 9.92 12.29 -8.36
N ALA A 68 11.18 12.74 -8.23
CA ALA A 68 11.57 14.15 -8.28
C ALA A 68 11.75 14.67 -9.72
N GLN A 69 11.45 13.86 -10.74
CA GLN A 69 11.32 14.38 -12.09
C GLN A 69 10.13 15.35 -12.08
N PRO A 70 10.34 16.65 -12.38
CA PRO A 70 9.24 17.54 -12.66
C PRO A 70 8.40 16.86 -13.73
N LEU A 71 7.09 16.78 -13.51
CA LEU A 71 6.19 16.38 -14.57
C LEU A 71 6.29 17.46 -15.64
N GLU A 72 7.20 17.29 -16.60
CA GLU A 72 7.35 18.19 -17.74
C GLU A 72 6.13 17.97 -18.63
N LEU A 73 5.05 18.68 -18.28
CA LEU A 73 3.81 18.70 -19.02
C LEU A 73 4.02 19.62 -20.23
N PRO A 74 3.89 19.11 -21.47
CA PRO A 74 3.66 20.01 -22.59
C PRO A 74 2.32 20.73 -22.33
N ASP A 75 2.38 22.05 -22.21
CA ASP A 75 1.22 22.96 -22.21
C ASP A 75 0.47 23.20 -20.88
N GLY A 76 1.18 23.32 -19.75
CA GLY A 76 0.73 24.21 -18.65
C GLY A 76 -0.58 23.90 -17.92
N SER A 77 -1.21 22.74 -18.13
CA SER A 77 -2.43 22.34 -17.44
C SER A 77 -2.17 21.21 -16.46
N ALA A 78 -2.21 21.51 -15.16
CA ALA A 78 -2.03 20.50 -14.12
C ALA A 78 -3.18 19.47 -14.19
N PRO A 79 -2.90 18.15 -14.24
CA PRO A 79 -3.97 17.17 -14.10
C PRO A 79 -4.57 17.29 -12.71
N ALA A 80 -5.90 17.40 -12.65
CA ALA A 80 -6.63 17.48 -11.39
C ALA A 80 -6.23 16.30 -10.48
N PRO A 81 -6.04 16.54 -9.16
CA PRO A 81 -5.70 15.48 -8.24
C PRO A 81 -6.76 14.38 -8.30
N ILE A 82 -6.32 13.13 -8.46
CA ILE A 82 -7.17 11.92 -8.55
C ILE A 82 -7.94 11.69 -7.22
N ALA A 83 -7.62 12.43 -6.16
CA ALA A 83 -8.38 12.44 -4.93
C ALA A 83 -9.54 13.45 -5.02
N ARG A 84 -10.76 12.97 -5.29
CA ARG A 84 -11.96 13.73 -4.95
C ARG A 84 -12.06 13.77 -3.43
N ALA A 85 -11.85 14.94 -2.84
CA ALA A 85 -12.19 15.20 -1.45
C ALA A 85 -13.66 14.85 -1.23
N ALA A 86 -13.93 14.05 -0.20
CA ALA A 86 -15.28 13.84 0.30
C ALA A 86 -15.73 15.10 1.04
N GLU A 87 -16.93 15.58 0.72
CA GLU A 87 -17.73 16.48 1.56
C GLU A 87 -18.66 15.64 2.44
#